data_AF-A0A2N3B7U1-F1
#
_entry.id   AF-A0A2N3B7U1-F1
#
_cell.length_a   1.000
_cell.length_b   1.000
_cell.length_c   1.000
_cell.angle_alpha   90.00
_cell.angle_beta   90.00
_cell.angle_gamma   90.00
#
_symmetry.space_group_name_H-M   'P 1'
#
loop_
_entity.id
_entity.type
_entity.pdbx_description
1 polymer ?
#
loop_
_entity_poly.entity_id
_entity_poly.type
_entity_poly.pdbx_seq_one_letter_code
_entity_poly.pdbx_strand_id
1 'polypeptide(L)'
;MADDPQQLSGDDSVLPFQLDRPDIRGRVARLDAALEAILSRHAYPAAVSALTAEAALLTVMIGQMLESRWRLSLQVRGAGPVRLIATDYFAPEAPGRPARIRAYAGFDAERVSGDAAPFSLLGEGFFAMTVDQGPGTAPYQGLTPLVGGSLAACAETYFAQSEQIATRFAVAAALSAAPGQAAQWRGGLGR
;
A
#
# COMPACT_ATOMS: atom_id res chain seq x y z
N MET A 1 -8.81 -2.22 41.70
CA MET A 1 -9.35 -1.53 40.51
C MET A 1 -8.39 -1.86 39.39
N ALA A 2 -8.63 -2.99 38.72
CA ALA A 2 -7.70 -3.54 37.73
C ALA A 2 -7.81 -2.72 36.44
N ASP A 3 -6.65 -2.38 35.88
CA ASP A 3 -6.52 -1.78 34.54
C ASP A 3 -7.25 -2.67 33.53
N ASP A 4 -8.25 -2.08 32.89
CA ASP A 4 -8.89 -2.63 31.70
C ASP A 4 -7.85 -2.56 30.57
N PRO A 5 -7.43 -3.69 29.96
CA PRO A 5 -6.47 -3.65 28.87
C PRO A 5 -7.05 -2.78 27.76
N GLN A 6 -6.42 -1.63 27.51
CA GLN A 6 -6.80 -0.70 26.45
C GLN A 6 -7.07 -1.48 25.17
N GLN A 7 -8.35 -1.61 24.86
CA GLN A 7 -8.82 -2.11 23.59
C GLN A 7 -8.27 -1.15 22.52
N LEU A 8 -7.22 -1.57 21.81
CA LEU A 8 -6.60 -0.78 20.75
C LEU A 8 -7.68 -0.49 19.71
N SER A 9 -8.26 0.72 19.76
CA SER A 9 -9.25 1.20 18.80
C SER A 9 -8.72 1.01 17.37
N GLY A 10 -9.63 0.67 16.46
CA GLY A 10 -9.43 0.36 15.04
C GLY A 10 -8.97 1.55 14.20
N ASP A 11 -7.89 2.24 14.57
CA ASP A 11 -7.50 3.51 13.94
C ASP A 11 -6.37 3.34 12.91
N ASP A 12 -6.60 3.87 11.70
CA ASP A 12 -5.57 4.03 10.68
C ASP A 12 -4.40 4.84 11.25
N SER A 13 -3.19 4.28 11.22
CA SER A 13 -2.02 4.91 11.84
C SER A 13 -0.72 4.59 11.12
N VAL A 14 0.21 5.54 11.18
CA VAL A 14 1.59 5.34 10.74
C VAL A 14 2.51 5.85 11.82
N LEU A 15 3.31 4.95 12.39
CA LEU A 15 4.21 5.23 13.51
C LEU A 15 5.65 5.16 13.03
N PRO A 16 6.39 6.28 13.01
CA PRO A 16 7.82 6.25 12.72
C PRO A 16 8.60 5.63 13.89
N PHE A 17 9.69 4.94 13.58
CA PHE A 17 10.65 4.45 14.54
C PHE A 17 12.08 4.65 14.03
N GLN A 18 13.03 4.65 14.96
CA GLN A 18 14.46 4.66 14.66
C GLN A 18 15.17 3.64 15.55
N LEU A 19 16.10 2.90 14.95
CA LEU A 19 17.02 2.01 15.64
C LEU A 19 18.40 2.66 15.57
N ASP A 20 18.85 3.23 16.68
CA ASP A 20 20.06 4.06 16.72
C ASP A 20 21.35 3.30 16.38
N ARG A 21 21.46 2.04 16.81
CA ARG A 21 22.69 1.25 16.57
C ARG A 21 22.91 0.91 15.10
N PRO A 22 21.92 0.38 14.35
CA PRO A 22 22.12 0.12 12.93
C PRO A 22 21.85 1.34 12.03
N ASP A 23 21.58 2.53 12.59
CA ASP A 23 21.12 3.73 11.85
C ASP A 23 19.96 3.44 10.88
N ILE A 24 18.97 2.67 11.37
CA ILE A 24 17.78 2.31 10.60
C ILE A 24 16.64 3.22 11.01
N ARG A 25 16.03 3.87 10.03
CA ARG A 25 14.76 4.59 10.20
C ARG A 25 13.67 3.81 9.50
N GLY A 26 12.53 3.68 10.14
CA GLY A 26 11.42 2.93 9.59
C GLY A 26 10.07 3.48 10.04
N ARG A 27 9.02 2.84 9.55
CA ARG A 27 7.64 3.15 9.90
C ARG A 27 6.86 1.84 10.00
N VAL A 28 5.89 1.81 10.90
CA VAL A 28 4.86 0.77 10.95
C VAL A 28 3.55 1.42 10.58
N ALA A 29 2.90 0.93 9.52
CA ALA A 29 1.57 1.37 9.13
C ALA A 29 0.53 0.32 9.53
N ARG A 30 -0.64 0.78 9.99
CA ARG A 30 -1.85 -0.02 10.10
C ARG A 30 -2.97 0.70 9.36
N LEU A 31 -3.67 0.00 8.46
CA LEU A 31 -4.85 0.52 7.78
C LEU A 31 -6.03 -0.39 8.09
N ASP A 32 -7.07 0.19 8.69
CA ASP A 32 -8.35 -0.43 9.00
C ASP A 32 -9.45 0.27 8.19
N ALA A 33 -9.99 1.39 8.68
CA ALA A 33 -11.13 2.08 8.08
C ALA A 33 -10.85 2.57 6.64
N ALA A 34 -9.65 3.10 6.37
CA ALA A 34 -9.26 3.51 5.04
C ALA A 34 -9.22 2.33 4.05
N LEU A 35 -8.69 1.19 4.48
CA LEU A 35 -8.57 0.00 3.65
C LEU A 35 -9.94 -0.63 3.40
N GLU A 36 -10.77 -0.76 4.43
CA GLU A 36 -12.16 -1.22 4.32
C GLU A 36 -12.96 -0.32 3.36
N ALA A 37 -12.84 1.00 3.48
CA ALA A 37 -13.53 1.95 2.60
C ALA A 37 -13.07 1.85 1.14
N ILE A 38 -11.81 1.50 0.88
CA ILE A 38 -11.28 1.27 -0.47
C ILE A 38 -11.85 -0.03 -1.04
N LEU A 39 -11.76 -1.13 -0.27
CA LEU A 39 -12.08 -2.46 -0.76
C LEU A 39 -13.57 -2.73 -0.83
N SER A 40 -14.39 -2.18 0.08
CA SER A 40 -15.85 -2.37 0.08
C SER A 40 -16.57 -1.69 -1.08
N ARG A 41 -15.94 -0.70 -1.74
CA ARG A 41 -16.52 0.00 -2.91
C ARG A 41 -16.60 -0.86 -4.15
N HIS A 42 -15.84 -1.94 -4.20
CA HIS A 42 -15.72 -2.81 -5.36
C HIS A 42 -15.83 -4.27 -4.90
N ALA A 43 -16.67 -5.07 -5.56
CA ALA A 43 -16.79 -6.49 -5.26
C ALA A 43 -15.57 -7.28 -5.79
N TYR A 44 -14.38 -6.96 -5.27
CA TYR A 44 -13.13 -7.57 -5.68
C TYR A 44 -13.07 -9.05 -5.24
N PRO A 45 -12.65 -9.96 -6.14
CA PRO A 45 -12.20 -11.28 -5.73
C PRO A 45 -11.07 -11.17 -4.70
N ALA A 46 -10.96 -12.14 -3.79
CA ALA A 46 -10.03 -12.08 -2.67
C ALA A 46 -8.57 -11.78 -3.08
N ALA A 47 -8.10 -12.38 -4.18
CA ALA A 47 -6.76 -12.14 -4.71
C ALA A 47 -6.55 -10.70 -5.24
N VAL A 48 -7.60 -10.09 -5.82
CA VAL A 48 -7.57 -8.68 -6.26
C VAL A 48 -7.61 -7.73 -5.06
N SER A 49 -8.39 -8.07 -4.02
CA SER A 49 -8.38 -7.34 -2.76
C SER A 49 -7.01 -7.36 -2.10
N ALA A 50 -6.34 -8.52 -2.07
CA ALA A 50 -5.00 -8.66 -1.50
C ALA A 50 -3.96 -7.79 -2.23
N LEU A 51 -3.95 -7.81 -3.57
CA LEU A 51 -3.08 -6.95 -4.37
C LEU A 51 -3.35 -5.46 -4.15
N THR A 52 -4.63 -5.07 -4.12
CA THR A 52 -5.03 -3.67 -3.93
C THR A 52 -4.65 -3.18 -2.52
N ALA A 53 -4.79 -4.04 -1.51
CA ALA A 53 -4.40 -3.77 -0.14
C ALA A 53 -2.88 -3.63 0.01
N GLU A 54 -2.11 -4.54 -0.58
CA GLU A 54 -0.64 -4.48 -0.58
C GLU A 54 -0.17 -3.18 -1.24
N ALA A 55 -0.74 -2.82 -2.41
CA ALA A 55 -0.44 -1.56 -3.08
C ALA A 55 -0.76 -0.35 -2.18
N ALA A 56 -1.95 -0.31 -1.57
CA ALA A 56 -2.35 0.79 -0.70
C ALA A 56 -1.41 0.96 0.51
N LEU A 57 -1.00 -0.15 1.14
CA LEU A 57 -0.05 -0.14 2.26
C LEU A 57 1.31 0.40 1.84
N LEU A 58 1.84 -0.04 0.70
CA LEU A 58 3.08 0.49 0.13
C LEU A 58 2.97 2.00 -0.10
N THR A 59 1.87 2.46 -0.69
CA THR A 59 1.65 3.89 -0.97
C THR A 59 1.60 4.72 0.30
N VAL A 60 0.96 4.25 1.38
CA VAL A 60 0.96 4.97 2.65
C VAL A 60 2.35 5.02 3.28
N MET A 61 3.07 3.89 3.31
CA MET A 61 4.40 3.84 3.91
C MET A 61 5.41 4.74 3.18
N ILE A 62 5.35 4.78 1.85
CA ILE A 62 6.20 5.64 1.02
C ILE A 62 5.75 7.10 1.10
N GLY A 63 4.45 7.35 1.00
CA GLY A 63 3.87 8.71 0.98
C GLY A 63 4.16 9.51 2.24
N GLN A 64 4.30 8.84 3.38
CA GLN A 64 4.69 9.43 4.67
C GLN A 64 6.16 9.91 4.72
N MET A 65 6.94 9.70 3.66
CA MET A 65 8.27 10.27 3.49
C MET A 65 8.25 11.60 2.72
N LEU A 66 7.12 11.95 2.08
CA LEU A 66 7.02 13.12 1.22
C LEU A 66 6.65 14.39 1.99
N GLU A 67 6.96 15.55 1.40
CA GLU A 67 6.55 16.85 1.95
C GLU A 67 5.03 17.03 1.89
N SER A 68 4.48 17.84 2.81
CA SER A 68 3.04 18.04 3.03
C SER A 68 2.23 18.48 1.79
N ARG A 69 2.88 19.02 0.75
CA ARG A 69 2.22 19.48 -0.48
C ARG A 69 2.28 18.48 -1.65
N TRP A 70 3.01 17.38 -1.50
CA TRP A 70 3.26 16.45 -2.60
C TRP A 70 2.18 15.38 -2.70
N ARG A 71 2.06 14.83 -3.90
CA ARG A 71 1.23 13.65 -4.19
C ARG A 71 2.13 12.51 -4.66
N LEU A 72 1.92 11.34 -4.08
CA LEU A 72 2.49 10.09 -4.56
C LEU A 72 1.43 9.34 -5.36
N SER A 73 1.80 8.80 -6.51
CA SER A 73 1.00 7.82 -7.24
C SER A 73 1.83 6.55 -7.45
N LEU A 74 1.28 5.38 -7.06
CA LEU A 74 1.80 4.09 -7.52
C LEU A 74 0.87 3.52 -8.57
N GLN A 75 1.43 3.08 -9.69
CA GLN A 75 0.72 2.38 -10.75
C GLN A 75 1.39 1.05 -11.07
N VAL A 76 0.62 -0.02 -11.02
CA VAL A 76 1.01 -1.35 -11.48
C VAL A 76 0.24 -1.62 -12.76
N ARG A 77 0.93 -1.88 -13.86
CA ARG A 77 0.31 -2.28 -15.12
C ARG A 77 0.82 -3.64 -15.52
N GLY A 78 -0.11 -4.55 -15.76
CA GLY A 78 0.16 -5.95 -16.06
C GLY A 78 -0.56 -6.43 -17.31
N ALA A 79 -0.03 -7.48 -17.94
CA ALA A 79 -0.64 -8.18 -19.07
C ALA A 79 -1.57 -9.34 -18.65
N GLY A 80 -1.68 -9.60 -17.34
CA GLY A 80 -2.52 -10.63 -16.76
C GLY A 80 -4.00 -10.23 -16.55
N PRO A 81 -4.77 -11.08 -15.84
CA PRO A 81 -6.16 -10.78 -15.46
C PRO A 81 -6.35 -9.45 -14.72
N VAL A 82 -5.38 -9.05 -13.88
CA VAL A 82 -5.35 -7.72 -13.24
C VAL A 82 -4.49 -6.80 -14.09
N ARG A 83 -5.14 -5.88 -14.81
CA ARG A 83 -4.50 -5.03 -15.83
C ARG A 83 -3.93 -3.75 -15.26
N LEU A 84 -4.54 -3.23 -14.20
CA LEU A 84 -4.14 -1.99 -13.55
C LEU A 84 -4.40 -2.08 -12.04
N ILE A 85 -3.43 -1.63 -11.25
CA ILE A 85 -3.67 -1.15 -9.89
C ILE A 85 -3.14 0.27 -9.83
N ALA A 86 -3.95 1.21 -9.36
CA ALA A 86 -3.55 2.60 -9.19
C ALA A 86 -3.87 3.02 -7.76
N THR A 87 -2.91 3.69 -7.13
CA THR A 87 -3.07 4.27 -5.81
C THR A 87 -2.57 5.70 -5.83
N ASP A 88 -3.17 6.56 -5.02
CA ASP A 88 -2.61 7.88 -4.75
C ASP A 88 -2.65 8.16 -3.26
N TYR A 89 -1.56 8.71 -2.76
CA TYR A 89 -1.46 9.31 -1.44
C TYR A 89 -1.30 10.82 -1.59
N PHE A 90 -2.15 11.54 -0.87
CA PHE A 90 -2.12 13.00 -0.76
C PHE A 90 -1.65 13.33 0.64
N ALA A 91 -0.51 14.01 0.73
CA ALA A 91 0.04 14.42 2.00
C ALA A 91 -0.92 15.39 2.73
N PRO A 92 -0.84 15.48 4.07
CA PRO A 92 -1.69 16.37 4.84
C PRO A 92 -1.57 17.83 4.39
N GLU A 93 -2.70 18.47 4.12
CA GLU A 93 -2.75 19.88 3.69
C GLU A 93 -2.19 20.85 4.74
N ALA A 94 -2.20 20.44 6.02
CA ALA A 94 -1.61 21.17 7.14
C ALA A 94 -1.18 20.21 8.26
N PRO A 95 -0.25 20.62 9.15
CA PRO A 95 0.09 19.86 10.35
C PRO A 95 -1.15 19.50 11.17
N GLY A 96 -1.23 18.26 11.65
CA GLY A 96 -2.36 17.75 12.43
C GLY A 96 -3.61 17.40 11.62
N ARG A 97 -3.59 17.54 10.29
CA ARG A 97 -4.66 17.03 9.41
C ARG A 97 -4.34 15.60 8.95
N PRO A 98 -5.36 14.76 8.69
CA PRO A 98 -5.13 13.43 8.14
C PRO A 98 -4.65 13.52 6.70
N ALA A 99 -3.77 12.60 6.31
CA ALA A 99 -3.48 12.32 4.91
C ALA A 99 -4.70 11.66 4.25
N ARG A 100 -4.72 11.65 2.91
CA ARG A 100 -5.77 10.96 2.15
C ARG A 100 -5.15 9.92 1.24
N ILE A 101 -5.82 8.77 1.11
CA ILE A 101 -5.44 7.71 0.17
C ILE A 101 -6.64 7.32 -0.69
N ARG A 102 -6.35 6.94 -1.94
CA ARG A 102 -7.26 6.20 -2.80
C ARG A 102 -6.52 5.03 -3.44
N ALA A 103 -7.26 3.97 -3.72
CA ALA A 103 -6.77 2.86 -4.52
C ALA A 103 -7.89 2.32 -5.41
N TYR A 104 -7.49 1.73 -6.54
CA TYR A 104 -8.38 1.13 -7.52
C TYR A 104 -7.64 0.02 -8.26
N ALA A 105 -8.32 -1.10 -8.51
CA ALA A 105 -7.88 -2.15 -9.41
C ALA A 105 -8.84 -2.34 -10.58
N GLY A 106 -8.29 -2.39 -11.79
CA GLY A 106 -8.96 -2.80 -13.01
C GLY A 106 -8.59 -4.23 -13.37
N PHE A 107 -9.58 -5.12 -13.43
CA PHE A 107 -9.39 -6.54 -13.64
C PHE A 107 -10.47 -7.14 -14.54
N ASP A 108 -10.18 -8.32 -15.07
CA ASP A 108 -11.09 -9.12 -15.88
C ASP A 108 -11.70 -10.24 -15.03
N ALA A 109 -12.95 -10.07 -14.61
CA ALA A 109 -13.59 -10.95 -13.63
C ALA A 109 -13.70 -12.41 -14.10
N GLU A 110 -13.83 -12.64 -15.42
CA GLU A 110 -13.96 -13.99 -15.98
C GLU A 110 -12.61 -14.74 -16.00
N ARG A 111 -11.49 -14.00 -15.90
CA ARG A 111 -10.13 -14.54 -15.96
C ARG A 111 -9.44 -14.62 -14.60
N VAL A 112 -10.05 -14.08 -13.54
CA VAL A 112 -9.52 -14.19 -12.18
C VAL A 112 -9.93 -15.53 -11.59
N SER A 113 -8.99 -16.47 -11.51
CA SER A 113 -9.18 -17.71 -10.77
C SER A 113 -9.10 -17.45 -9.26
N GLY A 114 -9.98 -18.09 -8.49
CA GLY A 114 -10.06 -17.89 -7.04
C GLY A 114 -8.88 -18.46 -6.24
N ASP A 115 -8.12 -19.37 -6.83
CA ASP A 115 -6.96 -20.06 -6.25
C ASP A 115 -5.60 -19.51 -6.72
N ALA A 116 -5.61 -18.56 -7.67
CA ALA A 116 -4.38 -17.98 -8.19
C ALA A 116 -3.66 -17.17 -7.11
N ALA A 117 -2.34 -17.31 -7.06
CA ALA A 117 -1.50 -16.45 -6.22
C ALA A 117 -1.69 -14.98 -6.66
N PRO A 118 -1.94 -14.03 -5.74
CA PRO A 118 -2.28 -12.65 -6.10
C PRO A 118 -1.33 -12.04 -7.13
N PHE A 119 -0.02 -12.10 -6.89
CA PHE A 119 0.98 -11.51 -7.80
C PHE A 119 0.97 -12.11 -9.22
N SER A 120 0.66 -13.40 -9.37
CA SER A 120 0.59 -14.04 -10.69
C SER A 120 -0.54 -13.50 -11.58
N LEU A 121 -1.56 -12.88 -10.99
CA LEU A 121 -2.66 -12.26 -11.74
C LEU A 121 -2.23 -11.02 -12.52
N LEU A 122 -1.06 -10.45 -12.22
CA LEU A 122 -0.54 -9.28 -12.92
C LEU A 122 0.11 -9.67 -14.27
N GLY A 123 0.70 -10.87 -14.36
CA GLY A 123 1.53 -11.25 -15.50
C GLY A 123 2.76 -10.35 -15.66
N GLU A 124 3.30 -10.28 -16.88
CA GLU A 124 4.38 -9.35 -17.20
C GLU A 124 3.89 -7.90 -17.20
N GLY A 125 4.77 -6.97 -16.84
CA GLY A 125 4.42 -5.56 -16.79
C GLY A 125 5.38 -4.72 -15.98
N PHE A 126 4.91 -3.57 -15.48
CA PHE A 126 5.71 -2.64 -14.72
C PHE A 126 5.00 -2.08 -13.49
N PHE A 127 5.80 -1.82 -12.46
CA PHE A 127 5.49 -0.99 -11.31
C PHE A 127 6.09 0.39 -11.58
N ALA A 128 5.27 1.44 -11.48
CA ALA A 128 5.67 2.82 -11.67
C ALA A 128 5.32 3.65 -10.44
N MET A 129 6.24 4.50 -10.04
CA MET A 129 6.07 5.46 -8.95
C MET A 129 6.20 6.86 -9.52
N THR A 130 5.27 7.74 -9.17
CA THR A 130 5.27 9.15 -9.58
C THR A 130 5.12 10.02 -8.35
N VAL A 131 6.00 11.01 -8.22
CA VAL A 131 5.93 12.05 -7.21
C VAL A 131 5.65 13.38 -7.89
N ASP A 132 4.49 13.93 -7.61
CA ASP A 132 4.04 15.24 -8.08
C ASP A 132 4.27 16.27 -6.97
N GLN A 133 5.17 17.22 -7.23
CA GLN A 133 5.60 18.22 -6.26
C GLN A 133 4.78 19.53 -6.34
N GLY A 134 3.77 19.56 -7.22
CA GLY A 134 2.85 20.67 -7.40
C GLY A 134 3.13 21.56 -8.62
N PRO A 135 2.39 22.66 -8.77
CA PRO A 135 2.45 23.54 -9.94
C PRO A 135 3.85 24.07 -10.22
N GLY A 136 4.23 24.09 -11.51
CA GLY A 136 5.54 24.60 -11.94
C GLY A 136 6.70 23.62 -11.77
N THR A 137 6.43 22.39 -11.32
CA THR A 137 7.42 21.31 -11.25
C THR A 137 7.04 20.18 -12.21
N ALA A 138 8.05 19.58 -12.86
CA ALA A 138 7.84 18.34 -13.60
C ALA A 138 7.75 17.18 -12.60
N PRO A 139 6.75 16.29 -12.71
CA PRO A 139 6.65 15.16 -11.80
C PRO A 139 7.85 14.23 -11.98
N TYR A 140 8.41 13.77 -10.86
CA TYR A 140 9.44 12.75 -10.87
C TYR A 140 8.77 11.38 -11.05
N GLN A 141 9.29 10.56 -11.96
CA GLN A 141 8.75 9.24 -12.23
C GLN A 141 9.88 8.23 -12.41
N GLY A 142 9.73 7.07 -11.79
CA GLY A 142 10.54 5.90 -12.10
C GLY A 142 9.69 4.66 -12.28
N LEU A 143 10.30 3.62 -12.85
CA LEU A 143 9.63 2.41 -13.25
C LEU A 143 10.56 1.19 -13.08
N THR A 144 9.97 0.06 -12.71
CA THR A 144 10.65 -1.21 -12.49
C THR A 144 9.77 -2.35 -13.00
N PRO A 145 10.32 -3.44 -13.55
CA PRO A 145 9.51 -4.56 -14.01
C PRO A 145 8.79 -5.27 -12.85
N LEU A 146 7.67 -5.95 -13.13
CA LEU A 146 6.96 -6.77 -12.16
C LEU A 146 7.67 -8.11 -11.94
N VAL A 147 8.68 -8.08 -11.07
CA VAL A 147 9.52 -9.24 -10.71
C VAL A 147 9.63 -9.39 -9.19
N GLY A 148 10.14 -10.53 -8.74
CA GLY A 148 10.38 -10.78 -7.30
C GLY A 148 9.15 -11.30 -6.53
N GLY A 149 8.04 -11.57 -7.20
CA GLY A 149 6.92 -12.34 -6.65
C GLY A 149 5.95 -11.57 -5.74
N SER A 150 6.17 -10.27 -5.51
CA SER A 150 5.30 -9.39 -4.73
C SER A 150 5.45 -7.92 -5.15
N LEU A 151 4.46 -7.08 -4.81
CA LEU A 151 4.58 -5.64 -5.03
C LEU A 151 5.61 -5.01 -4.10
N ALA A 152 5.76 -5.55 -2.89
CA ALA A 152 6.82 -5.18 -1.96
C ALA A 152 8.21 -5.37 -2.59
N ALA A 153 8.49 -6.53 -3.20
CA ALA A 153 9.77 -6.77 -3.89
C ALA A 153 9.99 -5.83 -5.09
N CYS A 154 8.93 -5.48 -5.82
CA CYS A 154 9.00 -4.46 -6.87
C CYS A 154 9.39 -3.10 -6.28
N ALA A 155 8.75 -2.68 -5.20
CA ALA A 155 9.07 -1.43 -4.52
C ALA A 155 10.52 -1.42 -3.98
N GLU A 156 11.00 -2.51 -3.37
CA GLU A 156 12.40 -2.62 -2.95
C GLU A 156 13.37 -2.47 -4.12
N THR A 157 13.07 -3.11 -5.25
CA THR A 157 13.87 -3.01 -6.49
C THR A 157 13.89 -1.56 -7.00
N TYR A 158 12.75 -0.88 -6.97
CA TYR A 158 12.64 0.53 -7.31
C TYR A 158 13.56 1.40 -6.43
N PHE A 159 13.48 1.29 -5.10
CA PHE A 159 14.30 2.10 -4.20
C PHE A 159 15.79 1.81 -4.35
N ALA A 160 16.16 0.54 -4.55
CA ALA A 160 17.55 0.15 -4.76
C ALA A 160 18.13 0.74 -6.06
N GLN A 161 17.33 0.78 -7.14
CA GLN A 161 17.81 1.17 -8.47
C GLN A 161 17.62 2.66 -8.78
N SER A 162 16.44 3.21 -8.49
CA SER A 162 16.07 4.58 -8.86
C SER A 162 16.44 5.61 -7.81
N GLU A 163 16.33 5.26 -6.52
CA GLU A 163 16.62 6.17 -5.40
C GLU A 163 18.02 5.94 -4.79
N GLN A 164 18.63 4.78 -5.06
CA GLN A 164 19.88 4.34 -4.43
C GLN A 164 19.76 4.26 -2.89
N ILE A 165 18.58 3.90 -2.39
CA ILE A 165 18.29 3.76 -0.96
C ILE A 165 18.00 2.29 -0.66
N ALA A 166 18.73 1.73 0.31
CA ALA A 166 18.47 0.39 0.80
C ALA A 166 17.17 0.38 1.61
N THR A 167 16.08 -0.08 0.99
CA THR A 167 14.73 -0.10 1.58
C THR A 167 14.22 -1.53 1.69
N ARG A 168 13.50 -1.83 2.77
CA ARG A 168 12.78 -3.10 2.97
C ARG A 168 11.32 -2.84 3.28
N PHE A 169 10.45 -3.70 2.74
CA PHE A 169 9.02 -3.68 2.99
C PHE A 169 8.55 -5.05 3.48
N ALA A 170 7.93 -5.08 4.66
CA ALA A 170 7.23 -6.25 5.17
C ALA A 170 5.74 -5.91 5.26
N VAL A 171 4.93 -6.43 4.33
CA VAL A 171 3.52 -6.07 4.19
C VAL A 171 2.65 -7.30 4.35
N ALA A 172 1.58 -7.17 5.13
CA ALA A 172 0.53 -8.16 5.22
C ALA A 172 -0.84 -7.48 5.20
N ALA A 173 -1.80 -8.07 4.51
CA ALA A 173 -3.20 -7.67 4.53
C ALA A 173 -4.08 -8.91 4.68
N ALA A 174 -5.08 -8.83 5.56
CA ALA A 174 -5.97 -9.94 5.85
C ALA A 174 -7.40 -9.45 6.13
N LEU A 175 -8.37 -10.29 5.79
CA LEU A 175 -9.74 -10.11 6.24
C LEU A 175 -9.85 -10.64 7.67
N SER A 176 -10.06 -9.75 8.63
CA SER A 176 -10.28 -10.09 10.03
C SER A 176 -11.76 -10.32 10.28
N ALA A 177 -12.14 -11.52 10.71
CA ALA A 177 -13.49 -11.83 11.18
C ALA A 177 -13.42 -12.24 12.65
N ALA A 178 -13.76 -11.33 13.56
CA ALA A 178 -13.91 -11.66 14.97
C ALA A 178 -15.30 -12.25 15.23
N PRO A 179 -15.46 -13.24 16.12
CA PRO A 179 -16.78 -13.77 16.47
C PRO A 179 -17.75 -12.66 16.89
N GLY A 180 -18.88 -12.55 16.21
CA GLY A 180 -19.90 -11.52 16.48
C GLY A 180 -19.66 -10.15 15.82
N GLN A 181 -18.61 -9.99 15.01
CA GLN A 181 -18.36 -8.77 14.21
C GLN A 181 -18.40 -9.06 12.71
N ALA A 182 -18.79 -8.06 11.91
CA ALA A 182 -18.66 -8.13 10.47
C ALA A 182 -17.18 -8.28 10.08
N ALA A 183 -16.91 -9.03 9.01
CA ALA A 183 -15.57 -9.18 8.48
C ALA A 183 -15.04 -7.82 8.00
N GLN A 184 -13.82 -7.46 8.41
CA GLN A 184 -13.19 -6.18 8.09
C GLN A 184 -11.77 -6.40 7.59
N TRP A 185 -11.39 -5.71 6.52
CA TRP A 185 -10.02 -5.75 6.02
C TRP A 185 -9.09 -4.96 6.94
N ARG A 186 -7.94 -5.57 7.25
CA ARG A 186 -6.87 -4.95 8.02
C ARG A 186 -5.55 -5.14 7.30
N GLY A 187 -4.76 -4.09 7.23
CA GLY A 187 -3.43 -4.08 6.63
C GLY A 187 -2.37 -3.63 7.63
N GLY A 188 -1.18 -4.21 7.57
CA GLY A 188 -0.04 -3.78 8.38
C GLY A 188 1.25 -4.54 8.10
N LEU A 189 2.10 -4.67 9.12
CA LEU A 189 3.40 -5.33 9.02
C LEU A 189 3.23 -6.87 8.95
N GLY A 190 3.87 -7.50 7.97
CA GLY A 190 4.03 -8.96 7.91
C GLY A 190 5.16 -9.46 8.84
N ARG A 191 5.14 -10.76 9.18
CA ARG A 191 6.26 -11.40 9.88
C ARG A 191 7.40 -11.74 8.93
#